data_AF-I4DRG4-F1
#
_entry.id   AF-I4DRG4-F1
#
_cell.length_a   1.000
_cell.length_b   1.000
_cell.length_c   1.000
_cell.angle_alpha   90.00
_cell.angle_beta   90.00
_cell.angle_gamma   90.00
#
_symmetry.space_group_name_H-M   'P 1'
#
loop_
_entity.id
_entity.type
_entity.pdbx_description
1 polymer ?
#
loop_
_entity_poly.entity_id
_entity_poly.type
_entity_poly.pdbx_seq_one_letter_code
_entity_poly.pdbx_strand_id
1 'polypeptide(L)'
;MVYKELRNPDFKELTLEREGEVVLRFAVANGFRNIQNLVTKLKRGKSPYHYVEVMACPSGCLNGGAQVRPNNGESGRELIASLEAAYRALPRARPARSRLARSLYERMHGAGSDKARDMLHTTYHAVEKNDIALNIKW
;
A
#
# COMPACT_ATOMS: atom_id res chain seq x y z
N MET A 1 -8.66 2.31 15.94
CA MET A 1 -8.07 3.01 14.78
C MET A 1 -9.04 4.09 14.36
N VAL A 2 -8.58 5.33 14.29
CA VAL A 2 -9.36 6.46 13.82
C VAL A 2 -8.83 6.83 12.44
N TYR A 3 -9.73 6.89 11.46
CA TYR A 3 -9.41 7.39 10.12
C TYR A 3 -9.58 8.90 10.13
N LYS A 4 -8.57 9.62 9.66
CA LYS A 4 -8.71 11.05 9.41
C LYS A 4 -9.00 11.25 7.93
N GLU A 5 -10.21 11.71 7.63
CA GLU A 5 -10.55 12.09 6.26
C GLU A 5 -9.77 13.35 5.88
N LEU A 6 -9.01 13.23 4.79
CA LEU A 6 -8.28 14.33 4.18
C LEU A 6 -8.96 14.72 2.88
N ARG A 7 -8.73 15.96 2.43
CA ARG A 7 -9.26 16.49 1.16
C ARG A 7 -8.78 15.70 -0.06
N ASN A 8 -7.62 15.04 0.04
CA ASN A 8 -7.07 14.20 -1.02
C ASN A 8 -7.41 12.72 -0.71
N PRO A 9 -8.31 12.07 -1.46
CA PRO A 9 -8.65 10.66 -1.21
C PRO A 9 -7.47 9.70 -1.46
N ASP A 10 -6.46 10.13 -2.22
CA ASP A 10 -5.24 9.39 -2.51
C ASP A 10 -4.13 9.56 -1.45
N PHE A 11 -4.36 10.37 -0.42
CA PHE A 11 -3.48 10.47 0.73
C PHE A 11 -4.29 10.37 2.02
N LYS A 12 -4.15 9.26 2.74
CA LYS A 12 -4.93 8.98 3.96
C LYS A 12 -4.01 8.93 5.16
N GLU A 13 -4.46 9.50 6.28
CA GLU A 13 -3.80 9.41 7.58
C GLU A 13 -4.66 8.58 8.52
N LEU A 14 -4.01 7.74 9.32
CA LEU A 14 -4.69 6.91 10.33
C LEU A 14 -3.92 6.96 11.64
N THR A 15 -4.65 6.97 12.75
CA THR A 15 -4.08 6.81 14.09
C THR A 15 -4.61 5.53 14.73
N LEU A 16 -3.73 4.81 15.43
CA LEU A 16 -4.15 3.82 16.42
C LEU A 16 -4.07 4.48 17.78
N GLU A 17 -5.19 4.50 18.48
CA GLU A 17 -5.31 5.04 19.82
C GLU A 17 -5.56 3.91 20.81
N ARG A 18 -4.94 4.04 21.98
CA ARG A 18 -5.15 3.17 23.13
C ARG A 18 -5.23 4.06 24.37
N GLU A 19 -6.31 3.92 25.15
CA GLU A 19 -6.50 4.69 26.38
C GLU A 19 -6.43 6.22 26.17
N GLY A 20 -6.87 6.71 25.01
CA GLY A 20 -6.86 8.13 24.65
C GLY A 20 -5.54 8.64 24.04
N GLU A 21 -4.48 7.83 24.06
CA GLU A 21 -3.17 8.18 23.52
C GLU A 21 -2.94 7.60 22.13
N VAL A 22 -2.32 8.38 21.24
CA VAL A 22 -1.96 7.93 19.89
C VAL A 22 -0.69 7.07 19.97
N VAL A 23 -0.85 5.76 19.88
CA VAL A 23 0.27 4.80 19.96
C VAL A 23 0.93 4.51 18.62
N LEU A 24 0.19 4.61 17.50
CA LEU A 24 0.74 4.49 16.16
C LEU A 24 0.09 5.46 15.19
N ARG A 25 0.85 5.84 14.17
CA ARG A 25 0.47 6.75 13.09
C ARG A 25 0.81 6.09 11.76
N PHE A 26 -0.13 6.08 10.84
CA PHE A 26 -0.02 5.43 9.55
C PHE A 26 -0.34 6.41 8.43
N ALA A 27 0.23 6.19 7.25
CA ALA A 27 -0.19 6.86 6.03
C ALA A 27 -0.38 5.88 4.87
N VAL A 28 -1.34 6.17 4.01
CA VAL A 28 -1.48 5.55 2.68
C VAL A 28 -1.26 6.64 1.65
N ALA A 29 -0.31 6.44 0.72
CA ALA A 29 0.03 7.39 -0.33
C ALA A 29 -0.07 6.74 -1.71
N ASN A 30 -1.13 7.08 -2.42
CA ASN A 30 -1.39 6.64 -3.79
C ASN A 30 -0.96 7.72 -4.78
N GLY A 31 -0.33 7.34 -5.88
CA GLY A 31 0.11 8.27 -6.91
C GLY A 31 1.49 8.87 -6.65
N PHE A 32 2.28 9.02 -7.72
CA PHE A 32 3.67 9.48 -7.65
C PHE A 32 3.84 10.83 -6.94
N ARG A 33 2.95 11.80 -7.17
CA ARG A 33 2.97 13.11 -6.48
C ARG A 33 2.92 12.97 -4.95
N ASN A 34 2.05 12.10 -4.44
CA ASN A 34 1.92 11.86 -3.01
C ASN A 34 3.15 11.13 -2.46
N ILE A 35 3.68 10.17 -3.20
CA ILE A 35 4.91 9.45 -2.86
C ILE A 35 6.09 10.42 -2.76
N GLN A 36 6.28 11.31 -3.74
CA GLN A 36 7.35 12.32 -3.73
C GLN A 36 7.26 13.23 -2.50
N ASN A 37 6.05 13.70 -2.16
CA ASN A 37 5.82 14.53 -0.98
C ASN A 37 6.13 13.78 0.32
N LEU A 38 5.70 12.51 0.43
CA LEU A 38 5.98 11.65 1.57
C LEU A 38 7.48 11.40 1.74
N VAL A 39 8.17 10.99 0.67
CA VAL A 39 9.61 10.72 0.68
C VAL A 39 10.41 11.97 1.02
N THR A 40 10.00 13.14 0.53
CA THR A 40 10.64 14.42 0.88
C THR A 40 10.52 14.72 2.38
N LYS A 41 9.37 14.46 3.00
CA LYS A 41 9.17 14.61 4.45
C LYS A 41 10.00 13.60 5.24
N LEU A 42 10.06 12.35 4.79
CA LEU A 42 10.89 11.29 5.40
C LEU A 42 12.38 11.68 5.38
N LYS A 43 12.91 12.07 4.22
CA LYS A 43 14.32 12.51 4.07
C LYS A 43 14.68 13.70 4.95
N ARG A 44 13.72 14.57 5.27
CA ARG A 44 13.91 15.74 6.13
C ARG A 44 13.69 15.44 7.63
N GLY A 45 13.39 14.18 8.00
CA GLY A 45 13.05 13.81 9.38
C GLY A 45 11.74 14.44 9.88
N LYS A 46 10.83 14.84 8.97
CA LYS A 46 9.57 15.53 9.29
C LYS A 46 8.34 14.63 9.12
N SER A 47 8.52 13.35 8.84
CA SER A 47 7.41 12.40 8.72
C SER A 47 6.94 11.95 10.11
N PRO A 48 5.65 12.11 10.45
CA PRO A 48 5.12 11.67 11.74
C PRO A 48 4.68 10.20 11.76
N TYR A 49 4.84 9.46 10.66
CA TYR A 49 4.26 8.11 10.49
C TYR A 49 5.25 7.01 10.88
N HIS A 50 4.72 5.99 11.54
CA HIS A 50 5.44 4.78 11.94
C HIS A 50 5.38 3.70 10.86
N TYR A 51 4.34 3.70 10.05
CA TYR A 51 4.16 2.80 8.91
C TYR A 51 3.54 3.55 7.74
N VAL A 52 4.00 3.25 6.53
CA VAL A 52 3.49 3.87 5.30
C VAL A 52 3.21 2.79 4.26
N GLU A 53 2.06 2.87 3.62
CA GLU A 53 1.71 2.09 2.44
C GLU A 53 1.76 3.01 1.22
N VAL A 54 2.42 2.54 0.14
CA VAL A 54 2.62 3.32 -1.07
C VAL A 54 2.09 2.56 -2.29
N MET A 55 1.33 3.23 -3.14
CA MET A 55 0.88 2.69 -4.43
C MET A 55 1.21 3.67 -5.55
N ALA A 56 1.79 3.17 -6.64
CA ALA A 56 2.25 4.04 -7.73
C ALA A 56 1.10 4.77 -8.45
N CYS A 57 -0.06 4.11 -8.60
CA CYS A 57 -1.22 4.66 -9.28
C CYS A 57 -2.15 5.41 -8.31
N PRO A 58 -2.75 6.55 -8.72
CA PRO A 58 -3.89 7.12 -8.02
C PRO A 58 -5.00 6.08 -7.88
N SER A 59 -5.75 6.05 -6.79
CA SER A 59 -6.78 5.04 -6.47
C SER A 59 -6.27 3.59 -6.40
N GLY A 60 -4.95 3.39 -6.33
CA GLY A 60 -4.34 2.07 -6.17
C GLY A 60 -4.45 1.18 -7.42
N CYS A 61 -4.39 -0.13 -7.22
CA CYS A 61 -4.32 -1.10 -8.33
C CYS A 61 -5.57 -1.12 -9.22
N LEU A 62 -6.75 -0.70 -8.72
CA LEU A 62 -7.99 -0.61 -9.50
C LEU A 62 -7.90 0.40 -10.66
N ASN A 63 -6.94 1.31 -10.60
CA ASN A 63 -6.66 2.31 -11.65
C ASN A 63 -5.27 2.07 -12.28
N GLY A 64 -4.79 0.83 -12.25
CA GLY A 64 -3.53 0.45 -12.90
C GLY A 64 -3.61 0.58 -14.42
N GLY A 65 -2.49 0.88 -15.08
CA GLY A 65 -2.44 1.11 -16.53
C GLY A 65 -2.85 -0.09 -17.40
N ALA A 66 -2.90 -1.29 -16.82
CA ALA A 66 -3.30 -2.53 -17.49
C ALA A 66 -4.74 -2.98 -17.15
N GLN A 67 -5.54 -2.13 -16.48
CA GLN A 67 -6.92 -2.46 -16.14
C GLN A 67 -7.83 -2.44 -17.37
N VAL A 68 -8.91 -3.22 -17.31
CA VAL A 68 -9.96 -3.21 -18.33
C VAL A 68 -10.60 -1.82 -18.34
N ARG A 69 -10.76 -1.25 -19.53
CA ARG A 69 -11.37 0.07 -19.68
C ARG A 69 -12.88 0.00 -19.39
N PRO A 70 -13.47 1.08 -18.87
CA PRO A 70 -14.91 1.17 -18.71
C PRO A 70 -15.65 0.92 -20.03
N ASN A 71 -16.84 0.34 -19.91
CA ASN A 71 -17.75 0.19 -21.05
C ASN A 71 -18.29 1.55 -21.50
N ASN A 72 -18.87 1.60 -22.70
CA ASN A 72 -19.45 2.82 -23.25
C ASN A 72 -20.47 3.44 -22.27
N GLY A 73 -20.17 4.64 -21.79
CA GLY A 73 -21.04 5.44 -20.91
C GLY A 73 -20.65 5.46 -19.44
N GLU A 74 -19.76 4.57 -18.97
CA GLU A 74 -19.23 4.60 -17.60
C GLU A 74 -17.88 5.34 -17.57
N SER A 75 -17.67 6.22 -16.60
CA SER A 75 -16.37 6.83 -16.35
C SER A 75 -15.47 5.88 -15.54
N GLY A 76 -14.14 6.02 -15.69
CA GLY A 76 -13.19 5.22 -14.89
C GLY A 76 -13.39 5.39 -13.38
N ARG A 77 -13.86 6.55 -12.94
CA ARG A 77 -14.16 6.82 -11.53
C ARG A 77 -15.37 6.02 -11.04
N GLU A 78 -16.41 5.90 -11.86
CA GLU A 78 -17.60 5.10 -11.53
C GLU A 78 -17.25 3.61 -11.45
N LEU A 79 -16.46 3.11 -12.40
CA LEU A 79 -15.98 1.74 -12.38
C LEU A 79 -15.15 1.43 -11.12
N ILE A 80 -14.22 2.31 -10.75
CA ILE A 80 -13.41 2.12 -9.54
C ILE A 80 -14.30 2.11 -8.29
N ALA A 81 -15.28 3.02 -8.21
CA ALA A 81 -16.19 3.10 -7.08
C ALA A 81 -17.06 1.84 -6.95
N SER A 82 -17.55 1.29 -8.07
CA SER A 82 -18.35 0.07 -8.08
C SER A 82 -17.52 -1.15 -7.67
N LEU A 83 -16.29 -1.28 -8.17
CA LEU A 83 -15.36 -2.35 -7.78
C LEU A 83 -14.97 -2.27 -6.30
N GLU A 84 -14.70 -1.07 -5.79
CA GLU A 84 -14.39 -0.88 -4.38
C GLU A 84 -15.60 -1.23 -3.49
N ALA A 85 -16.81 -0.83 -3.89
CA ALA A 85 -18.04 -1.20 -3.18
C ALA A 85 -18.26 -2.72 -3.17
N ALA A 86 -18.08 -3.38 -4.31
CA ALA A 86 -18.19 -4.83 -4.43
C ALA A 86 -17.17 -5.55 -3.54
N TYR A 87 -15.91 -5.10 -3.53
CA TYR A 87 -14.87 -5.66 -2.66
C TYR A 87 -15.18 -5.47 -1.17
N ARG A 88 -15.65 -4.27 -0.78
CA ARG A 88 -16.01 -3.97 0.62
C ARG A 88 -17.21 -4.76 1.12
N ALA A 89 -18.09 -5.23 0.23
CA ALA A 89 -19.21 -6.08 0.56
C ALA A 89 -18.81 -7.53 0.86
N LEU A 90 -17.60 -7.96 0.46
CA LEU A 90 -17.11 -9.31 0.75
C LEU A 90 -16.88 -9.53 2.25
N PRO A 91 -17.05 -10.78 2.74
CA PRO A 91 -16.72 -11.11 4.12
C PRO A 91 -15.26 -10.79 4.46
N ARG A 92 -15.04 -10.15 5.61
CA ARG A 92 -13.68 -9.81 6.07
C ARG A 92 -12.91 -11.07 6.43
N ALA A 93 -11.91 -11.41 5.63
CA ALA A 93 -10.95 -12.45 5.96
C ALA A 93 -9.98 -11.97 7.05
N ARG A 94 -9.64 -12.83 8.01
CA ARG A 94 -8.54 -12.61 8.97
C ARG A 94 -7.38 -13.53 8.57
N PRO A 95 -6.30 -13.04 7.94
CA PRO A 95 -5.21 -13.88 7.46
C PRO A 95 -4.63 -14.83 8.51
N ALA A 96 -4.49 -14.36 9.76
CA ALA A 96 -4.01 -15.19 10.88
C ALA A 96 -4.91 -16.40 11.22
N ARG A 97 -6.18 -16.40 10.79
CA ARG A 97 -7.13 -17.50 10.98
C ARG A 97 -7.23 -18.44 9.77
N SER A 98 -6.53 -18.13 8.67
CA SER A 98 -6.54 -18.96 7.47
C SER A 98 -5.87 -20.32 7.72
N ARG A 99 -6.63 -21.41 7.61
CA ARG A 99 -6.11 -22.78 7.73
C ARG A 99 -5.09 -23.08 6.64
N LEU A 100 -5.35 -22.62 5.42
CA LEU A 100 -4.43 -22.78 4.29
C LEU A 100 -3.09 -22.09 4.58
N ALA A 101 -3.11 -20.82 4.99
CA ALA A 101 -1.90 -20.08 5.34
C ALA A 101 -1.13 -20.77 6.47
N ARG A 102 -1.82 -21.26 7.51
CA ARG A 102 -1.18 -22.00 8.60
C ARG A 102 -0.49 -23.26 8.10
N SER A 103 -1.17 -24.08 7.29
CA SER A 103 -0.57 -25.31 6.73
C SER A 103 0.65 -25.02 5.85
N LEU A 104 0.67 -23.89 5.14
CA LEU A 104 1.83 -23.47 4.36
C LEU A 104 3.01 -23.15 5.29
N TYR A 105 2.77 -22.36 6.33
CA TYR A 105 3.81 -22.06 7.32
C TYR A 105 4.30 -23.30 8.06
N GLU A 106 3.44 -24.25 8.40
CA GLU A 106 3.84 -25.53 9.02
C GLU A 106 4.79 -26.33 8.11
N ARG A 107 4.52 -26.40 6.79
CA ARG A 107 5.44 -26.99 5.80
C ARG A 107 6.78 -26.24 5.68
N MET A 108 6.81 -24.99 6.12
CA MET A 108 8.01 -24.17 6.22
C MET A 108 8.62 -24.18 7.63
N HIS A 109 8.16 -25.00 8.57
CA HIS A 109 8.61 -25.03 9.98
C HIS A 109 8.25 -23.78 10.81
N GLY A 110 7.17 -23.10 10.44
CA GLY A 110 6.64 -21.94 11.13
C GLY A 110 6.97 -20.61 10.44
N ALA A 111 6.20 -19.57 10.77
CA ALA A 111 6.32 -18.25 10.16
C ALA A 111 7.62 -17.49 10.50
N GLY A 112 8.23 -17.82 11.63
CA GLY A 112 9.52 -17.24 12.05
C GLY A 112 10.74 -18.09 11.72
N SER A 113 10.58 -19.16 10.94
CA SER A 113 11.70 -20.04 10.58
C SER A 113 12.61 -19.40 9.54
N ASP A 114 13.86 -19.85 9.48
CA ASP A 114 14.80 -19.45 8.42
C ASP A 114 14.26 -19.84 7.03
N LYS A 115 13.63 -21.01 6.90
CA LYS A 115 13.02 -21.45 5.64
C LYS A 115 11.91 -20.52 5.16
N ALA A 116 11.03 -20.05 6.06
CA ALA A 116 9.98 -19.09 5.70
C ALA A 116 10.59 -17.73 5.31
N ARG A 117 11.62 -17.28 6.03
CA ARG A 117 12.34 -16.06 5.68
C ARG A 117 12.96 -16.16 4.29
N ASP A 118 13.70 -17.23 4.01
CA ASP A 118 14.40 -17.40 2.74
C ASP A 118 13.46 -17.56 1.56
N MET A 119 12.27 -18.16 1.75
CA MET A 119 11.29 -18.37 0.69
C MET A 119 10.36 -17.18 0.43
N LEU A 120 10.00 -16.42 1.46
CA LEU A 120 8.93 -15.40 1.37
C LEU A 120 9.42 -13.96 1.52
N HIS A 121 10.69 -13.75 1.89
CA HIS A 121 11.27 -12.43 2.02
C HIS A 121 12.21 -12.12 0.87
N THR A 122 12.32 -10.84 0.56
CA THR A 122 13.29 -10.31 -0.39
C THR A 122 13.85 -9.01 0.16
N THR A 123 14.97 -8.57 -0.40
CA THR A 123 15.64 -7.32 -0.04
C THR A 123 15.89 -6.50 -1.29
N TYR A 124 15.73 -5.19 -1.16
CA TYR A 124 16.04 -4.26 -2.23
C TYR A 124 17.37 -3.57 -1.92
N HIS A 125 18.18 -3.38 -2.94
CA HIS A 125 19.39 -2.56 -2.87
C HIS A 125 19.23 -1.35 -3.79
N ALA A 126 19.96 -0.29 -3.52
CA ALA A 126 20.03 0.83 -4.43
C ALA A 126 20.68 0.35 -5.74
N VAL A 127 19.97 0.52 -6.86
CA VAL A 127 20.58 0.31 -8.17
C VAL A 127 21.52 1.48 -8.41
N GLU A 128 22.80 1.19 -8.58
CA GLU A 128 23.76 2.19 -9.02
C GLU A 128 23.31 2.71 -10.38
N LYS A 129 23.06 4.02 -10.46
CA LYS A 129 22.81 4.64 -11.75
C LYS A 129 24.12 4.57 -12.53
N ASN A 130 24.20 3.64 -13.47
CA ASN A 130 25.05 3.89 -14.63
C ASN A 130 24.48 5.14 -15.28
N ASP A 131 25.23 6.24 -15.24
CA ASP A 131 24.96 7.46 -16.00
C ASP A 131 25.13 7.14 -17.51
N ILE A 132 24.32 6.21 -18.02
CA ILE A 132 24.04 6.15 -19.44
C ILE A 132 23.18 7.38 -19.67
N ALA A 133 23.82 8.44 -20.15
CA ALA A 133 23.24 9.72 -20.48
C ALA A 133 22.15 9.59 -21.55
N LEU A 134 21.02 9.00 -21.19
CA LEU A 134 19.75 9.18 -21.87
C LEU A 134 18.98 10.18 -21.01
N ASN A 135 19.14 11.44 -21.40
CA ASN A 135 18.59 12.67 -20.87
C ASN A 135 17.05 12.68 -20.83
N ILE A 136 16.42 11.75 -20.10
CA ILE A 136 15.00 11.87 -19.76
C ILE A 136 14.92 12.70 -18.48
N LYS A 137 14.77 14.02 -18.65
CA LYS A 137 14.34 14.92 -17.59
C LYS A 137 12.88 14.58 -17.28
N TRP A 138 12.63 14.15 -16.05
CA TRP A 138 11.29 13.98 -15.47
C TRP A 138 10.96 15.19 -14.60
#